data_AF-A0A558AZN8-F1
#
_entry.id   AF-A0A558AZN8-F1
#
_cell.length_a   1.000
_cell.length_b   1.000
_cell.length_c   1.000
_cell.angle_alpha   90.00
_cell.angle_beta   90.00
_cell.angle_gamma   90.00
#
_symmetry.space_group_name_H-M   'P 1'
#
loop_
_entity.id
_entity.type
_entity.pdbx_description
1 polymer ?
#
loop_
_entity_poly.entity_id
_entity_poly.type
_entity_poly.pdbx_seq_one_letter_code
_entity_poly.pdbx_strand_id
1 'polypeptide(L)'
;MFIRLILIIALSFFVIYGMNHLDIADVGYSFRTVAITAAAIIALGLLYRVFTKFLKIVLFVFVFLPLVAFGIYYIYSYLTGTPMEFFDMEWIQRGAQWL
;
A
#
# COMPACT_ATOMS: atom_id res chain seq x y z
N MET A 1 -23.76 12.49 0.68
CA MET A 1 -22.63 13.20 1.36
C MET A 1 -22.85 13.31 2.87
N PHE A 2 -24.07 13.63 3.32
CA PHE A 2 -24.40 13.76 4.75
C PHE A 2 -24.10 12.52 5.61
N ILE A 3 -24.48 11.33 5.13
CA ILE A 3 -24.23 10.06 5.84
C ILE A 3 -22.73 9.79 6.08
N ARG A 4 -21.86 10.18 5.13
CA ARG A 4 -20.41 10.03 5.28
C ARG A 4 -19.87 10.93 6.39
N LEU A 5 -20.42 12.13 6.50
CA LEU A 5 -20.04 13.10 7.53
C LEU A 5 -20.42 12.58 8.92
N ILE A 6 -21.63 12.04 9.08
CA ILE A 6 -22.08 11.39 10.32
C ILE A 6 -21.16 10.21 10.69
N LEU A 7 -20.80 9.37 9.72
CA LEU A 7 -19.90 8.24 9.96
C LEU A 7 -18.49 8.68 10.36
N ILE A 8 -17.95 9.75 9.77
CA ILE A 8 -16.63 10.30 10.16
C ILE A 8 -16.67 10.84 11.59
N ILE A 9 -17.75 11.51 11.97
CA ILE A 9 -17.94 12.00 13.33
C ILE A 9 -18.04 10.82 14.31
N ALA A 10 -18.87 9.81 14.02
CA ALA A 10 -18.98 8.60 14.84
C ALA A 10 -17.63 7.86 14.97
N LEU A 11 -16.88 7.75 13.86
CA LEU A 11 -15.55 7.15 13.87
C LEU A 11 -14.55 7.97 14.69
N SER A 12 -14.69 9.30 14.73
CA SER A 12 -13.85 10.17 15.56
C SER A 12 -14.07 9.90 17.05
N PHE A 13 -15.33 9.73 17.48
CA PHE A 13 -15.64 9.31 18.85
C PHE A 13 -15.06 7.93 19.17
N PHE A 14 -15.13 6.99 18.22
CA PHE A 14 -14.56 5.65 18.38
C PHE A 14 -13.03 5.67 18.49
N VAL A 15 -12.35 6.52 17.71
CA VAL A 15 -10.89 6.69 17.79
C VAL A 15 -10.48 7.31 19.12
N ILE A 16 -11.17 8.36 19.57
CA ILE A 16 -10.91 8.96 20.89
C ILE A 16 -11.13 7.93 22.01
N TYR A 17 -12.21 7.14 21.92
CA TYR A 17 -12.45 6.03 22.84
C TYR A 17 -11.31 5.01 22.84
N GLY A 18 -10.87 4.57 21.66
CA GLY A 18 -9.75 3.63 21.55
C GLY A 18 -8.44 4.19 22.11
N MET A 19 -8.14 5.47 21.87
CA MET A 19 -6.96 6.13 22.41
C MET A 19 -6.96 6.18 23.94
N ASN A 20 -8.11 6.51 24.53
CA ASN A 20 -8.29 6.53 25.98
C ASN A 20 -8.29 5.11 26.58
N HIS A 21 -8.93 4.14 25.93
CA HIS A 21 -9.02 2.76 26.42
C HIS A 21 -7.69 2.00 26.39
N LEU A 22 -6.84 2.32 25.41
CA LEU A 22 -5.51 1.74 25.26
C LEU A 22 -4.42 2.53 26.02
N ASP A 23 -4.81 3.55 26.81
CA ASP A 23 -3.90 4.48 27.49
C ASP A 23 -2.83 5.11 26.56
N ILE A 24 -3.16 5.29 25.27
CA ILE A 24 -2.25 5.87 24.28
C ILE A 24 -2.17 7.39 24.46
N ALA A 25 -3.30 8.02 24.78
CA ALA A 25 -3.38 9.44 25.09
C ALA A 25 -4.71 9.75 25.79
N ASP A 26 -4.69 10.60 26.82
CA ASP A 26 -5.89 11.09 27.49
C ASP A 26 -6.48 12.28 26.71
N VAL A 27 -7.48 11.97 25.89
CA VAL A 27 -8.18 12.93 25.03
C VAL A 27 -9.60 13.11 25.54
N GLY A 28 -9.87 14.28 26.11
CA GLY A 28 -11.22 14.65 26.55
C GLY A 28 -12.21 14.75 25.39
N TYR A 29 -13.47 14.38 25.63
CA TYR A 29 -14.56 14.51 24.67
C TYR A 29 -15.07 15.94 24.61
N SER A 30 -14.57 16.71 23.65
CA SER A 30 -14.97 18.09 23.38
C SER A 30 -15.24 18.26 21.90
N PHE A 31 -16.03 19.27 21.52
CA PHE A 31 -16.23 19.61 20.11
C PHE A 31 -14.92 19.85 19.36
N ARG A 32 -13.91 20.44 20.03
CA ARG A 32 -12.61 20.73 19.45
C ARG A 32 -11.82 19.45 19.18
N THR A 33 -11.78 18.52 20.13
CA THR A 33 -11.05 17.25 19.98
C THR A 33 -11.70 16.36 18.92
N VAL A 34 -13.03 16.26 18.90
CA VAL A 34 -13.76 15.52 17.85
C VAL A 34 -13.51 16.10 16.47
N ALA A 35 -13.50 17.44 16.32
CA ALA A 35 -13.23 18.09 15.05
C ALA A 35 -11.79 17.84 14.54
N ILE A 36 -10.80 17.89 15.44
CA ILE A 36 -9.40 17.59 15.11
C ILE A 36 -9.24 16.13 14.68
N THR A 37 -9.82 15.19 15.43
CA THR A 37 -9.78 13.77 15.09
C THR A 37 -10.47 13.49 13.75
N ALA A 38 -11.60 14.14 13.48
CA ALA A 38 -12.29 14.05 12.20
C ALA A 38 -11.43 14.55 11.04
N ALA A 39 -10.75 15.69 11.21
CA ALA A 39 -9.82 16.23 10.22
C ALA A 39 -8.63 15.27 9.99
N ALA A 40 -8.08 14.68 11.05
CA ALA A 40 -7.01 13.69 10.96
C ALA A 40 -7.45 12.44 10.18
N ILE A 41 -8.65 11.91 10.46
CA ILE A 41 -9.22 10.77 9.73
C ILE A 41 -9.35 11.07 8.23
N ILE A 42 -9.82 12.28 7.88
CA ILE A 42 -9.93 12.70 6.47
C ILE A 42 -8.54 12.76 5.82
N ALA A 43 -7.56 13.36 6.51
CA ALA A 43 -6.19 13.44 6.02
C ALA A 43 -5.58 12.04 5.80
N LEU A 44 -5.75 11.12 6.76
CA LEU A 44 -5.35 9.71 6.66
C LEU A 44 -6.02 9.01 5.48
N GLY A 45 -7.32 9.23 5.26
CA GLY A 45 -8.03 8.69 4.11
C GLY A 45 -7.48 9.19 2.77
N LEU A 46 -7.11 10.46 2.70
CA LEU A 46 -6.49 11.05 1.51
C LEU A 46 -5.09 10.48 1.27
N LEU A 47 -4.27 10.38 2.32
CA LEU A 47 -2.94 9.78 2.26
C LEU A 47 -3.02 8.32 1.81
N TYR A 48 -3.93 7.53 2.38
CA TYR A 48 -4.18 6.15 1.97
C TYR A 48 -4.54 6.04 0.49
N ARG A 49 -5.38 6.96 -0.01
CA ARG A 49 -5.77 6.96 -1.43
C ARG A 49 -4.60 7.30 -2.36
N VAL A 50 -3.71 8.20 -1.95
CA VAL A 50 -2.49 8.51 -2.71
C VAL A 50 -1.54 7.33 -2.67
N PHE A 51 -1.30 6.77 -1.48
CA PHE A 51 -0.39 5.64 -1.28
C PHE A 51 -0.84 4.41 -2.06
N THR A 52 -2.13 4.06 -2.04
CA THR A 52 -2.65 2.92 -2.81
C THR A 52 -2.53 3.10 -4.31
N LYS A 53 -2.68 4.32 -4.84
CA LYS A 53 -2.41 4.59 -6.26
C LYS A 53 -0.93 4.38 -6.59
N PHE A 54 -0.04 4.91 -5.76
CA PHE A 54 1.39 4.74 -5.93
C PHE A 54 1.80 3.26 -5.84
N LEU A 55 1.31 2.55 -4.82
CA LEU A 55 1.56 1.13 -4.62
C LEU A 55 1.07 0.28 -5.80
N LYS A 56 -0.09 0.62 -6.40
CA LYS A 56 -0.57 -0.04 -7.62
C LYS A 56 0.41 0.11 -8.78
N ILE A 57 0.98 1.30 -8.96
CA ILE A 57 1.98 1.55 -10.01
C ILE A 57 3.25 0.77 -9.72
N VAL A 58 3.74 0.78 -8.48
CA VAL A 58 4.91 0.00 -8.06
C VAL A 58 4.68 -1.49 -8.29
N LEU A 59 3.57 -2.05 -7.82
CA LEU A 59 3.23 -3.47 -8.05
C LEU A 59 3.11 -3.78 -9.54
N PHE A 60 2.54 -2.88 -10.34
CA PHE A 60 2.47 -3.07 -11.77
C PHE A 60 3.86 -3.14 -12.41
N VAL A 61 4.75 -2.21 -12.09
CA VAL A 61 6.09 -2.13 -12.68
C VAL A 61 7.01 -3.25 -12.21
N PHE A 62 6.96 -3.60 -10.91
CA PHE A 62 7.93 -4.54 -10.32
C PHE A 62 7.42 -5.98 -10.21
N VAL A 63 6.11 -6.21 -10.29
CA VAL A 63 5.53 -7.56 -10.19
C VAL A 63 4.87 -7.94 -11.51
N PHE A 64 3.93 -7.12 -11.99
CA PHE A 64 3.15 -7.48 -13.17
C PHE A 64 3.98 -7.46 -14.46
N LEU A 65 4.78 -6.42 -14.68
CA LEU A 65 5.56 -6.24 -15.90
C LEU A 65 6.62 -7.34 -16.08
N PRO A 66 7.40 -7.74 -15.05
CA PRO A 66 8.30 -8.88 -15.14
C PRO A 66 7.57 -10.21 -15.39
N LEU A 67 6.41 -10.43 -14.74
CA LEU A 67 5.61 -11.64 -14.97
C LEU A 67 5.12 -11.72 -16.43
N VAL A 68 4.64 -10.61 -16.99
CA VAL A 68 4.23 -10.55 -18.40
C VAL A 68 5.43 -10.76 -19.33
N ALA A 69 6.56 -10.12 -19.06
CA ALA A 69 7.79 -10.31 -19.84
C ALA A 69 8.23 -11.78 -19.83
N PHE A 70 8.17 -12.43 -18.66
CA PHE A 70 8.48 -13.85 -18.51
C PHE A 70 7.48 -14.73 -19.28
N GLY A 71 6.19 -14.41 -19.21
CA GLY A 71 5.15 -15.11 -19.97
C GLY A 71 5.32 -14.99 -21.49
N ILE A 72 5.68 -13.80 -21.98
CA ILE A 72 5.98 -13.57 -23.41
C ILE A 72 7.21 -14.38 -23.82
N TYR A 73 8.28 -14.36 -23.01
CA TYR A 73 9.49 -15.12 -23.27
C TYR A 73 9.23 -16.63 -23.31
N TYR A 74 8.39 -17.13 -22.39
CA TYR A 74 7.94 -18.53 -22.39
C TYR A 74 7.24 -18.90 -23.70
N ILE A 75 6.22 -18.14 -24.10
CA ILE A 75 5.48 -18.41 -25.33
C ILE A 75 6.40 -18.34 -26.54
N TYR A 76 7.28 -17.34 -26.61
CA TYR A 76 8.26 -17.21 -27.67
C TYR A 76 9.15 -18.45 -27.75
N SER A 77 9.77 -18.84 -26.63
CA SER A 77 10.66 -20.01 -26.55
C SER A 77 9.98 -21.31 -26.96
N TYR A 78 8.69 -21.47 -26.61
CA TYR A 78 7.89 -22.63 -27.00
C TYR A 78 7.65 -22.68 -28.51
N LEU A 79 7.43 -21.52 -29.16
CA LEU A 79 7.18 -21.45 -30.60
C LEU A 79 8.46 -21.59 -31.42
N THR A 80 9.60 -21.05 -30.95
CA THR A 80 10.87 -21.08 -31.67
C THR A 80 11.73 -22.30 -31.35
N GLY A 81 11.38 -23.09 -30.33
CA GLY A 81 12.17 -24.23 -29.87
C GLY A 81 13.51 -23.84 -29.24
N THR A 82 13.73 -22.54 -28.99
CA THR A 82 14.93 -22.06 -28.29
C THR A 82 14.79 -22.42 -26.81
N PRO A 83 15.79 -23.08 -26.19
CA PRO A 83 15.72 -23.45 -24.78
C PRO A 83 15.53 -22.20 -23.93
N MET A 84 14.65 -22.31 -22.93
CA MET A 84 14.40 -21.23 -22.00
C MET A 84 15.63 -21.09 -21.10
N GLU A 85 16.46 -20.08 -21.36
CA GLU A 85 17.52 -19.70 -20.43
C GLU A 85 16.82 -19.08 -19.23
N PHE A 86 16.59 -19.88 -18.18
CA PHE A 86 16.21 -19.33 -16.89
C PHE A 86 17.29 -18.33 -16.51
N PHE A 87 16.86 -17.10 -16.16
CA PHE A 87 17.73 -16.00 -15.73
C PHE A 87 19.00 -16.53 -15.09
N ASP A 88 20.13 -16.39 -15.78
CA ASP A 88 21.41 -16.79 -15.24
C ASP A 88 21.72 -15.87 -14.05
N MET A 89 21.38 -16.33 -12.84
CA MET A 89 21.54 -15.60 -11.59
C MET A 89 23.02 -15.41 -11.22
N GLU A 90 23.96 -15.86 -12.08
CA GLU A 90 25.38 -15.54 -11.96
C GLU A 90 25.66 -14.05 -11.77
N TRP A 91 24.84 -13.15 -12.34
CA TRP A 91 25.03 -11.70 -12.13
C TRP A 91 24.78 -11.28 -10.68
N ILE A 92 23.85 -11.92 -9.97
CA ILE A 92 23.58 -11.68 -8.54
C ILE A 92 24.70 -12.28 -7.68
N GLN A 93 25.17 -13.48 -8.02
CA GLN A 93 26.31 -14.10 -7.33
C GLN A 93 27.59 -13.29 -7.50
N ARG A 94 27.89 -12.80 -8.70
CA ARG A 94 29.04 -11.93 -8.96
C ARG A 94 28.90 -10.59 -8.27
N GLY A 95 27.69 -10.01 -8.19
CA GLY A 95 27.45 -8.78 -7.43
C GLY A 95 27.60 -8.94 -5.91
N ALA A 96 27.22 -10.10 -5.35
CA ALA A 96 27.34 -10.40 -3.92
C ALA A 96 28.77 -10.74 -3.46
N GLN A 97 29.67 -11.13 -4.38
CA GLN A 97 31.08 -11.39 -4.08
C GLN A 97 31.96 -10.12 -4.03
N TRP A 98 31.40 -8.96 -4.41
CA TRP A 98 32.09 -7.66 -4.37
C TRP A 98 31.73 -6.81 -3.13
N LEU A 99 30.94 -7.38 -2.19
CA LEU A 99 30.70 -6.86 -0.83
C LEU A 99 31.39 -7.76 0.19
#